data_AF-A0A5P9CTM2-F1
#
_entry.id   AF-A0A5P9CTM2-F1
#
_cell.length_a   1.000
_cell.length_b   1.000
_cell.length_c   1.000
_cell.angle_alpha   90.00
_cell.angle_beta   90.00
_cell.angle_gamma   90.00
#
_symmetry.space_group_name_H-M   'P 1'
#
loop_
_entity.id
_entity.type
_entity.pdbx_description
1 polymer ?
#
loop_
_entity_poly.entity_id
_entity_poly.type
_entity_poly.pdbx_seq_one_letter_code
_entity_poly.pdbx_strand_id
1 'polypeptide(L)' 'MAFDIEADDPYDLDVDFYHDMNLIELARVFVDEGLFGNIPSNLEYYIDYDAMAADLAHDYTEILIDGVVCVYRCA' A
#
# COMPACT_ATOMS: atom_id res chain seq x y z
N MET A 1 -7.15 -25.15 0.06
CA MET A 1 -6.74 -25.60 -1.29
C MET A 1 -5.42 -24.93 -1.62
N ALA A 2 -4.61 -25.53 -2.50
CA ALA A 2 -3.48 -24.83 -3.08
C ALA A 2 -3.98 -24.01 -4.28
N PHE A 3 -3.40 -22.83 -4.50
CA PHE A 3 -3.69 -21.98 -5.65
C PHE A 3 -3.20 -22.65 -6.95
N ASP A 4 -4.01 -22.63 -8.00
CA ASP A 4 -3.67 -23.07 -9.36
C ASP A 4 -3.66 -21.89 -10.33
N ILE A 5 -2.50 -21.57 -10.88
CA ILE A 5 -2.28 -20.42 -11.78
C ILE A 5 -3.08 -20.49 -13.08
N GLU A 6 -3.46 -21.68 -13.54
CA GLU A 6 -4.19 -21.86 -14.80
C GLU A 6 -5.71 -21.84 -14.60
N ALA A 7 -6.20 -22.01 -13.37
CA ALA A 7 -7.61 -22.26 -13.08
C ALA A 7 -8.23 -21.25 -12.11
N ASP A 8 -7.45 -20.71 -11.17
CA ASP A 8 -7.93 -19.79 -10.15
C ASP A 8 -7.75 -18.33 -10.61
N ASP A 9 -8.70 -17.46 -10.23
CA ASP A 9 -8.57 -16.02 -10.45
C ASP A 9 -7.64 -15.42 -9.39
N PRO A 10 -6.52 -14.77 -9.75
CA PRO A 10 -5.65 -14.11 -8.78
C PRO A 10 -6.34 -12.98 -8.01
N TYR A 11 -7.43 -12.40 -8.53
CA TYR A 11 -8.22 -11.38 -7.83
C TYR A 11 -9.13 -11.95 -6.73
N ASP A 12 -9.29 -13.27 -6.65
CA ASP A 12 -9.99 -13.93 -5.54
C ASP A 12 -9.08 -14.10 -4.30
N LEU A 13 -7.79 -13.78 -4.42
CA LEU A 13 -6.87 -13.77 -3.29
C LEU A 13 -7.13 -12.52 -2.43
N ASP A 14 -7.15 -12.73 -1.10
CA ASP A 14 -7.28 -11.64 -0.13
C ASP A 14 -5.94 -10.90 0.04
N VAL A 15 -5.52 -10.22 -1.02
CA VAL A 15 -4.24 -9.51 -1.13
C VAL A 15 -4.49 -8.13 -1.71
N ASP A 16 -4.10 -7.11 -0.96
CA ASP A 16 -3.98 -5.76 -1.53
C ASP A 16 -2.59 -5.61 -2.14
N PHE A 17 -2.53 -5.13 -3.39
CA PHE A 17 -1.29 -4.99 -4.15
C PHE A 17 -1.20 -3.63 -4.83
N TYR A 18 -0.10 -2.92 -4.56
CA TYR A 18 0.21 -1.59 -5.08
C TYR A 18 1.50 -1.66 -5.89
N HIS A 19 1.39 -1.45 -7.20
CA HIS A 19 2.49 -1.53 -8.15
C HIS A 19 3.18 -0.17 -8.32
N ASP A 20 4.50 -0.18 -8.51
CA ASP A 20 5.33 1.02 -8.73
C ASP A 20 5.17 2.04 -7.60
N MET A 21 5.23 1.54 -6.36
CA MET A 21 4.94 2.31 -5.16
C MET A 21 5.78 1.80 -4.00
N ASN A 22 6.36 2.70 -3.22
CA ASN A 22 6.95 2.42 -1.92
C ASN A 22 5.99 2.80 -0.76
N LEU A 23 6.34 2.45 0.48
CA LEU A 23 5.47 2.71 1.64
C LEU A 23 5.19 4.20 1.92
N ILE A 24 6.12 5.10 1.58
CA ILE A 24 5.93 6.55 1.74
C ILE A 24 4.89 7.06 0.72
N GLU A 25 4.97 6.57 -0.51
CA GLU A 25 4.01 6.90 -1.57
C GLU A 25 2.63 6.34 -1.26
N LEU A 26 2.55 5.12 -0.71
CA LEU A 26 1.29 4.55 -0.24
C LEU A 26 0.67 5.39 0.87
N ALA A 27 1.47 5.87 1.83
CA ALA A 27 0.99 6.77 2.88
C ALA A 27 0.40 8.08 2.31
N ARG A 28 0.99 8.62 1.24
CA ARG A 28 0.45 9.80 0.52
C ARG A 28 -0.88 9.50 -0.15
N VAL A 29 -0.96 8.38 -0.87
CA VAL A 29 -2.22 7.94 -1.50
C VAL A 29 -3.32 7.78 -0.47
N PHE A 30 -3.03 7.19 0.69
CA PHE A 30 -4.05 7.03 1.74
C PHE A 30 -4.56 8.35 2.30
N VAL A 31 -3.69 9.36 2.40
CA VAL A 31 -4.11 10.72 2.76
C VAL A 31 -4.97 11.34 1.65
N ASP A 32 -4.52 11.25 0.40
CA ASP A 32 -5.19 11.87 -0.75
C ASP A 32 -6.57 11.25 -1.02
N GLU A 33 -6.72 9.94 -0.81
CA GLU A 33 -7.99 9.21 -0.91
C GLU A 33 -8.90 9.42 0.32
N GLY A 34 -8.41 10.13 1.34
CA GLY A 34 -9.19 10.46 2.53
C GLY A 34 -9.42 9.29 3.48
N LEU A 35 -8.55 8.27 3.47
CA LEU A 35 -8.62 7.14 4.42
C LEU A 35 -8.40 7.60 5.88
N PHE A 36 -7.74 8.75 6.07
CA PHE A 36 -7.59 9.43 7.35
C PHE A 36 -8.57 10.60 7.54
N GLY A 37 -9.62 10.67 6.71
CA GLY A 37 -10.55 11.79 6.62
C GLY A 37 -10.01 12.95 5.78
N ASN A 38 -10.81 14.00 5.63
CA ASN A 38 -10.43 15.18 4.86
C ASN A 38 -9.41 16.01 5.62
N ILE A 39 -8.16 16.02 5.15
CA ILE A 39 -7.11 16.87 5.74
C ILE A 39 -7.21 18.29 5.15
N PRO A 40 -7.36 19.33 5.97
CA PRO A 40 -7.30 20.71 5.51
C PRO A 40 -5.95 21.02 4.84
N SER A 41 -5.96 21.77 3.72
CA SER A 41 -4.75 22.08 2.94
C SER A 41 -3.67 22.82 3.75
N ASN A 42 -4.04 23.53 4.82
CA ASN A 42 -3.07 24.18 5.70
C ASN A 42 -2.34 23.20 6.65
N LEU A 43 -2.82 21.96 6.77
CA LEU A 43 -2.20 20.89 7.57
C LEU A 43 -1.40 19.89 6.72
N GLU A 44 -1.55 19.89 5.40
CA GLU A 44 -0.86 18.97 4.48
C GLU A 44 0.67 18.97 4.68
N TYR A 45 1.26 20.16 4.86
CA TYR A 45 2.69 20.33 5.09
C TYR A 45 3.19 19.91 6.49
N TYR A 46 2.29 19.50 7.38
CA TYR A 46 2.62 19.03 8.73
C TYR A 46 2.49 17.52 8.87
N ILE A 47 2.14 16.81 7.80
CA ILE A 47 2.02 15.35 7.82
C ILE A 47 3.41 14.74 7.73
N ASP A 48 3.70 13.85 8.67
CA ASP A 48 4.91 13.04 8.68
C ASP A 48 4.65 11.71 7.96
N TYR A 49 4.87 11.70 6.64
CA TYR A 49 4.67 10.51 5.82
C TYR A 49 5.69 9.40 6.12
N ASP A 50 6.87 9.73 6.66
CA ASP A 50 7.87 8.73 7.06
C ASP A 50 7.37 7.95 8.29
N ALA A 51 6.78 8.66 9.27
CA ALA A 51 6.15 8.01 10.42
C ALA A 51 4.97 7.12 10.00
N MET A 52 4.13 7.58 9.08
CA MET A 52 3.03 6.78 8.54
C MET A 52 3.52 5.54 7.79
N ALA A 53 4.57 5.68 6.97
CA ALA A 53 5.18 4.55 6.27
C ALA A 53 5.74 3.51 7.24
N ALA A 54 6.34 3.95 8.36
CA ALA A 54 6.82 3.05 9.40
C ALA A 54 5.68 2.28 10.09
N ASP A 55 4.53 2.94 10.31
CA ASP A 55 3.32 2.27 10.82
C ASP A 55 2.75 1.28 9.79
N LEU A 56 2.67 1.68 8.52
CA LEU A 56 2.22 0.81 7.42
C LEU A 56 3.10 -0.43 7.27
N ALA A 57 4.42 -0.32 7.50
CA ALA A 57 5.35 -1.45 7.43
C ALA A 57 5.04 -2.59 8.43
N HIS A 58 4.12 -2.37 9.38
CA HIS A 58 3.63 -3.43 10.25
C HIS A 58 2.73 -4.44 9.52
N ASP A 59 1.84 -3.95 8.66
CA ASP A 59 0.84 -4.75 7.96
C ASP A 59 1.19 -4.96 6.48
N TYR A 60 1.93 -4.02 5.90
CA TYR A 60 2.32 -4.02 4.50
C TYR A 60 3.80 -4.35 4.35
N THR A 61 4.13 -5.03 3.25
CA THR A 61 5.49 -5.37 2.85
C THR A 61 5.83 -4.70 1.54
N GLU A 62 6.95 -3.99 1.52
CA GLU A 62 7.59 -3.49 0.30
C GLU A 62 8.52 -4.55 -0.29
N ILE A 63 8.45 -4.78 -1.60
CA ILE A 63 9.21 -5.82 -2.31
C ILE A 63 9.62 -5.33 -3.70
N LEU A 64 10.77 -5.83 -4.18
CA LEU A 64 11.24 -5.59 -5.55
C LEU A 64 10.87 -6.78 -6.45
N ILE A 65 10.00 -6.55 -7.45
CA ILE A 65 9.57 -7.54 -8.44
C ILE A 65 9.96 -7.03 -9.83
N ASP A 66 10.81 -7.77 -10.54
CA ASP A 66 11.30 -7.39 -11.87
C ASP A 66 11.85 -5.96 -11.97
N GLY A 67 12.53 -5.51 -10.91
CA GLY A 67 13.11 -4.16 -10.82
C GLY A 67 12.11 -3.05 -10.48
N VAL A 68 10.84 -3.38 -10.26
CA VAL A 68 9.80 -2.44 -9.82
C VAL A 68 9.52 -2.63 -8.33
N VAL A 69 9.45 -1.54 -7.58
CA VAL A 69 9.06 -1.56 -6.17
C VAL A 69 7.55 -1.68 -6.08
N CYS A 70 7.08 -2.63 -5.28
CA CYS A 70 5.67 -2.87 -5.04
C CYS A 70 5.43 -2.94 -3.53
N VAL A 71 4.23 -2.56 -3.08
CA VAL A 71 3.75 -2.81 -1.72
C VAL A 71 2.60 -3.80 -1.77
N TYR A 72 2.56 -4.74 -0.82
CA TYR A 72 1.43 -5.64 -0.67
C TYR A 72 1.11 -5.91 0.79
N ARG A 73 -0.12 -6.35 1.09
CA ARG A 73 -0.46 -7.04 2.33
C ARG A 73 -1.34 -8.25 2.04
N CYS A 74 -1.20 -9.29 2.86
CA CYS A 74 -2.14 -10.41 2.87
C CYS A 74 -3.09 -10.19 4.05
N ALA A 75 -4.41 -10.26 3.81
CA ALA A 75 -5.42 -10.15 4.85
C ALA A 75 -5.77 -11.51 5.48
#